data_AF-A0A2T1E6D4-F1
#
_entry.id   AF-A0A2T1E6D4-F1
#
_cell.length_a   1.000
_cell.length_b   1.000
_cell.length_c   1.000
_cell.angle_alpha   90.00
_cell.angle_beta   90.00
_cell.angle_gamma   90.00
#
_symmetry.space_group_name_H-M   'P 1'
#
loop_
_entity.id
_entity.type
_entity.pdbx_description
1 polymer ?
#
loop_
_entity_poly.entity_id
_entity_poly.type
_entity_poly.pdbx_seq_one_letter_code
_entity_poly.pdbx_strand_id
1 'polypeptide(L)' 'MLDWWEKNFATLELGDRRLNERAMSIGYVLNLRSGKALSEVFCSGKALKRAYEFLLTQKWNFRV' A
#
# COMPACT_ATOMS: atom_id res chain seq x y z
N MET A 1 1.53 20.00 -4.74
CA MET A 1 2.56 19.30 -3.96
C MET A 1 1.99 17.90 -3.72
N LEU A 2 2.64 16.82 -4.17
CA LEU A 2 2.10 15.46 -4.00
C LEU A 2 2.01 15.13 -2.50
N ASP A 3 0.92 14.47 -2.11
CA ASP A 3 0.72 13.99 -0.74
C ASP A 3 1.82 12.98 -0.37
N TRP A 4 2.11 12.82 0.93
CA TRP A 4 3.14 11.90 1.40
C TRP A 4 2.93 10.48 0.84
N TRP A 5 1.69 9.98 0.85
CA TRP A 5 1.40 8.63 0.37
C TRP A 5 1.60 8.49 -1.15
N GLU A 6 1.32 9.54 -1.94
CA GLU A 6 1.52 9.51 -3.39
C GLU A 6 3.00 9.31 -3.72
N LYS A 7 3.89 10.02 -3.03
CA LYS A 7 5.35 9.90 -3.19
C LYS A 7 5.92 8.55 -2.76
N ASN A 8 5.24 7.86 -1.84
CA ASN A 8 5.74 6.61 -1.28
C ASN A 8 5.11 5.37 -1.91
N PHE A 9 3.92 5.49 -2.50
CA PHE A 9 3.15 4.36 -3.01
C PHE A 9 2.70 4.52 -4.47
N ALA A 10 2.31 5.71 -4.91
CA ALA A 10 1.80 5.93 -6.26
C ALA A 10 2.94 6.06 -7.30
N THR A 11 4.11 6.53 -6.88
CA THR A 11 5.29 6.67 -7.74
C THR A 11 6.20 5.43 -7.74
N LEU A 12 5.77 4.32 -7.13
CA LEU A 12 6.55 3.09 -7.14
C LEU A 12 6.49 2.42 -8.52
N GLU A 13 7.67 2.14 -9.08
CA GLU A 13 7.83 1.38 -10.33
C GLU A 13 8.20 -0.07 -10.01
N LEU A 14 7.19 -0.88 -9.69
CA LEU A 14 7.36 -2.26 -9.22
C LEU A 14 7.59 -3.27 -10.36
N GLY A 15 7.70 -2.80 -11.61
CA GLY A 15 7.85 -3.64 -12.80
C GLY A 15 6.60 -4.46 -13.19
N ASP A 16 5.50 -4.35 -12.43
CA ASP A 16 4.22 -4.99 -12.70
C ASP A 16 3.08 -4.00 -12.43
N ARG A 17 2.23 -3.78 -13.45
CA ARG A 17 1.11 -2.84 -13.37
C ARG A 17 0.13 -3.17 -12.24
N ARG A 18 -0.19 -4.45 -12.01
CA ARG A 18 -1.12 -4.89 -10.97
C ARG A 18 -0.52 -4.67 -9.58
N LEU A 19 0.80 -4.74 -9.45
CA LEU A 19 1.49 -4.41 -8.22
C LEU A 19 1.48 -2.90 -7.98
N ASN A 20 1.73 -2.08 -9.01
CA ASN A 20 1.67 -0.61 -8.91
C ASN A 20 0.27 -0.13 -8.48
N GLU A 21 -0.78 -0.65 -9.12
CA GLU A 21 -2.17 -0.34 -8.76
C GLU A 21 -2.49 -0.73 -7.31
N ARG A 22 -1.94 -1.86 -6.86
CA ARG A 22 -2.11 -2.31 -5.47
C ARG A 22 -1.36 -1.43 -4.48
N ALA A 23 -0.14 -1.03 -4.80
CA ALA A 23 0.65 -0.12 -3.98
C ALA A 23 -0.11 1.19 -3.77
N MET A 24 -0.60 1.78 -4.87
CA MET A 24 -1.41 3.01 -4.85
C MET A 24 -2.65 2.87 -3.96
N SER A 25 -3.42 1.79 -4.15
CA SER A 25 -4.62 1.53 -3.35
C SER A 25 -4.31 1.36 -1.86
N ILE A 26 -3.22 0.66 -1.53
CA ILE A 26 -2.80 0.48 -0.13
C ILE A 26 -2.36 1.82 0.48
N GLY A 27 -1.51 2.57 -0.21
CA GLY A 27 -1.00 3.86 0.27
C GLY A 27 -2.10 4.87 0.54
N TYR A 28 -3.05 4.99 -0.39
CA TYR A 28 -4.22 5.88 -0.25
C TYR A 28 -5.04 5.54 1.00
N VAL A 29 -5.33 4.25 1.17
CA VAL A 29 -6.17 3.75 2.24
C VAL A 29 -5.50 3.85 3.61
N LEU A 30 -4.18 3.58 3.69
CA LEU A 30 -3.39 3.80 4.91
C LEU A 30 -3.30 5.28 5.28
N ASN A 31 -3.18 6.18 4.31
CA ASN A 31 -3.18 7.61 4.54
C ASN A 31 -4.53 8.09 5.09
N LEU A 32 -5.63 7.65 4.48
CA LEU A 32 -6.99 8.03 4.89
C LEU A 32 -7.34 7.54 6.29
N ARG A 33 -6.86 6.35 6.68
CA ARG A 33 -7.14 5.71 7.97
C ARG A 33 -5.87 5.52 8.80
N SER A 34 -5.04 6.56 8.85
CA SER A 34 -3.81 6.53 9.64
C SER A 34 -4.09 6.23 11.12
N GLY A 35 -3.23 5.42 11.74
CA GLY A 35 -3.37 4.99 13.14
C GLY A 35 -4.39 3.87 13.39
N LYS A 36 -5.01 3.32 12.33
CA LYS A 36 -5.91 2.16 12.42
C LYS A 36 -5.20 0.87 12.01
N ALA A 37 -5.64 -0.26 12.56
CA ALA A 37 -5.08 -1.55 12.20
C ALA A 37 -5.46 -1.92 10.75
N LEU A 38 -4.59 -2.63 10.03
CA LEU A 38 -4.85 -3.08 8.65
C LEU A 38 -6.20 -3.82 8.52
N SER A 39 -6.59 -4.60 9.52
CA SER A 39 -7.88 -5.30 9.57
C SER A 39 -9.10 -4.38 9.71
N GLU A 40 -8.94 -3.21 10.31
CA GLU A 40 -9.99 -2.18 10.41
C GLU A 40 -10.10 -1.36 9.12
N VAL A 41 -9.02 -1.35 8.35
CA VAL A 41 -8.87 -0.56 7.15
C VAL A 41 -9.31 -1.36 5.91
N PHE A 42 -9.02 -2.66 5.87
CA PHE A 42 -9.44 -3.57 4.81
C PHE A 42 -10.51 -4.54 5.31
N CYS A 43 -11.78 -4.21 5.08
CA CYS A 43 -12.93 -5.01 5.52
C CYS A 43 -13.07 -6.37 4.80
N SER A 44 -12.40 -6.57 3.67
CA SER A 44 -12.41 -7.85 2.95
C SER A 44 -11.18 -8.68 3.30
N GLY A 45 -11.37 -9.92 3.72
CA GLY A 45 -10.25 -10.84 4.01
C GLY A 45 -9.28 -11.03 2.83
N LYS A 46 -9.77 -10.93 1.59
CA LYS A 46 -8.94 -10.99 0.39
C LYS A 46 -8.08 -9.74 0.21
N ALA A 47 -8.63 -8.56 0.49
CA ALA A 47 -7.89 -7.29 0.43
C ALA A 47 -6.86 -7.21 1.56
N LEU A 48 -7.26 -7.62 2.77
CA LEU A 48 -6.38 -7.69 3.94
C LEU A 48 -5.18 -8.62 3.70
N LYS A 49 -5.43 -9.85 3.22
CA LYS A 49 -4.36 -10.80 2.87
C LYS A 49 -3.39 -10.21 1.86
N ARG A 50 -3.90 -9.60 0.79
CA ARG A 50 -3.07 -8.99 -0.26
C ARG A 50 -2.27 -7.79 0.22
N ALA A 51 -2.79 -7.01 1.17
CA ALA A 51 -2.06 -5.91 1.79
C ALA A 51 -0.89 -6.44 2.62
N TYR A 52 -1.11 -7.49 3.41
CA TYR A 52 -0.02 -8.17 4.13
C TYR A 52 1.03 -8.75 3.19
N GLU A 53 0.62 -9.49 2.15
CA GLU A 53 1.55 -10.03 1.15
C GLU A 53 2.38 -8.92 0.48
N PHE A 54 1.75 -7.78 0.16
CA PHE A 54 2.43 -6.65 -0.45
C PHE A 54 3.46 -6.01 0.49
N LEU A 55 3.09 -5.73 1.74
CA LEU A 55 3.98 -5.12 2.73
C LEU A 55 5.14 -6.03 3.12
N LEU A 56 4.95 -7.36 3.09
CA LEU A 56 5.98 -8.35 3.39
C LEU A 56 6.88 -8.68 2.20
N THR A 57 6.59 -8.15 1.01
CA THR A 57 7.41 -8.41 -0.17
C THR A 57 8.75 -7.65 -0.03
N GLN A 58 9.81 -8.36 0.35
CA GLN A 58 11.16 -7.82 0.60
C GLN A 58 11.83 -7.14 -0.61
N LYS A 59 11.26 -7.23 -1.81
CA LYS A 59 11.77 -6.49 -2.98
C LYS A 59 11.59 -4.98 -2.86
N TRP A 60 10.68 -4.53 -2.00
CA TRP A 60 10.34 -3.12 -1.83
C TRP A 60 11.08 -2.61 -0.61
N ASN A 61 12.32 -2.16 -0.78
CA ASN A 61 13.03 -1.41 0.25
C ASN A 61 12.27 -0.11 0.52
N PHE A 62 11.20 -0.18 1.31
CA PHE A 62 10.50 0.98 1.84
C PHE A 62 11.51 1.72 2.71
N ARG A 63 12.10 2.79 2.18
CA ARG A 63 12.93 3.71 2.97
C ARG A 63 11.98 4.49 3.86
N VAL A 64 11.92 4.08 5.12
CA VAL A 64 11.26 4.84 6.21
C VAL A 64 12.11 6.06 6.54
#